data_AF-A0AAP0WUR6-F1
#
_entry.id   AF-A0AAP0WUR6-F1
#
_cell.length_a   1.000
_cell.length_b   1.000
_cell.length_c   1.000
_cell.angle_alpha   90.00
_cell.angle_beta   90.00
_cell.angle_gamma   90.00
#
_symmetry.space_group_name_H-M   'P 1'
#
loop_
_entity.id
_entity.type
_entity.pdbx_description
1 polymer ?
#
loop_
_entity_poly.entity_id
_entity_poly.type
_entity_poly.pdbx_seq_one_letter_code
_entity_poly.pdbx_strand_id
1 'polypeptide(L)'
;MVSLSLLLPPLLSLLLILLMSTDLCSSSTTTEYLKLRLLHKSPFSSPSQALSSDTHRLSALFSALRAHQTLKFPVISGASTGSGQYFVNLRIGTPPQNLLLVVDTGSDLVWVTCSACKNCTSHPPGSAFLARHSATFSLHHCYASACRLVPHPKHNPCNHTRLHSPCRYEYSYADGSLTRGFFAKETTTLNTSSGIEAKLKNLAFGCGFRISGPSVSGPSFNGAHGVMGLGRGSLSLPTQLGHRFGNKFSYCLMDYTISPPPTSYLLIGGKQNTTLTTKSRLTYTPLQINTLAPTFYYVGIKTVSVNGVKLPIRPLRLGHRRVG
;
A
#
# COMPACT_ATOMS: atom_id res chain seq x y z
N MET A 1 93.53 15.38 -56.23
CA MET A 1 92.75 14.14 -56.37
C MET A 1 93.18 13.21 -55.26
N VAL A 2 92.46 13.21 -54.13
CA VAL A 2 92.77 12.33 -53.01
C VAL A 2 91.45 11.86 -52.42
N SER A 3 91.26 10.55 -52.52
CA SER A 3 90.32 9.74 -51.74
C SER A 3 90.72 9.77 -50.27
N LEU A 4 89.75 9.95 -49.36
CA LEU A 4 89.73 9.45 -47.97
C LEU A 4 88.32 9.81 -47.44
N SER A 5 87.34 8.89 -47.43
CA SER A 5 87.10 7.85 -46.42
C SER A 5 86.35 8.36 -45.17
N LEU A 6 85.38 7.54 -44.74
CA LEU A 6 84.99 7.24 -43.35
C LEU A 6 83.68 7.84 -42.78
N LEU A 7 82.80 6.87 -42.46
CA LEU A 7 81.99 6.72 -41.23
C LEU A 7 80.61 7.42 -41.11
N LEU A 8 79.56 6.62 -41.35
CA LEU A 8 78.35 6.59 -40.51
C LEU A 8 78.66 5.88 -39.17
N PRO A 9 77.76 5.86 -38.16
CA PRO A 9 76.89 6.89 -37.53
C PRO A 9 77.12 6.88 -35.97
N PRO A 10 76.49 7.70 -35.09
CA PRO A 10 75.09 7.53 -34.67
C PRO A 10 74.42 8.84 -34.18
N LEU A 11 73.45 9.38 -34.91
CA LEU A 11 72.50 10.37 -34.37
C LEU A 11 71.06 9.85 -34.44
N LEU A 12 70.94 8.54 -34.23
CA LEU A 12 69.69 7.77 -34.11
C LEU A 12 69.10 7.81 -32.68
N SER A 13 69.47 8.76 -31.81
CA SER A 13 69.04 8.72 -30.41
C SER A 13 68.44 10.02 -29.86
N LEU A 14 68.36 11.11 -30.65
CA LEU A 14 67.82 12.38 -30.14
C LEU A 14 66.82 13.10 -31.07
N LEU A 15 66.25 12.38 -32.04
CA LEU A 15 64.98 12.76 -32.66
C LEU A 15 63.83 11.89 -32.12
N LEU A 16 63.95 11.53 -30.83
CA LEU A 16 63.06 10.59 -30.14
C LEU A 16 62.08 11.27 -29.16
N ILE A 17 61.98 12.61 -29.11
CA ILE A 17 61.26 13.28 -27.99
C ILE A 17 60.23 14.35 -28.39
N LEU A 18 60.09 14.81 -29.65
CA LEU A 18 59.25 16.01 -29.91
C LEU A 18 58.17 15.97 -30.99
N LEU A 19 57.76 14.80 -31.50
CA LEU A 19 56.54 14.69 -32.32
C LEU A 19 55.71 13.45 -31.94
N MET A 20 55.38 13.35 -30.65
CA MET A 20 54.17 12.69 -30.12
C MET A 20 52.99 13.63 -30.47
N SER A 21 51.84 13.27 -31.03
CA SER A 21 51.17 11.99 -31.21
C SER A 21 50.25 12.14 -32.43
N THR A 22 50.42 11.32 -33.46
CA THR A 22 49.48 11.25 -34.58
C THR A 22 48.23 10.48 -34.18
N ASP A 23 47.10 11.11 -34.47
CA ASP A 23 45.78 10.48 -34.53
C ASP A 23 45.78 9.24 -35.45
N LEU A 24 45.26 8.12 -34.94
CA LEU A 24 44.06 7.42 -35.42
C LEU A 24 43.98 6.06 -34.71
N CYS A 25 43.06 5.95 -33.76
CA CYS A 25 42.69 4.67 -33.15
C CYS A 25 41.87 3.86 -34.16
N SER A 26 42.50 2.87 -34.80
CA SER A 26 41.82 1.79 -35.52
C SER A 26 41.57 0.64 -34.53
N SER A 27 40.32 0.48 -34.09
CA SER A 27 39.93 -0.65 -33.25
C SER A 27 39.68 -1.88 -34.12
N SER A 28 40.62 -2.82 -34.02
CA SER A 28 40.54 -4.19 -34.51
C SER A 28 39.34 -4.93 -33.90
N THR A 29 38.35 -5.26 -34.72
CA THR A 29 37.29 -6.22 -34.33
C THR A 29 37.73 -7.64 -34.70
N THR A 30 38.19 -8.39 -33.70
CA THR A 30 38.36 -9.84 -33.79
C THR A 30 37.06 -10.52 -33.36
N THR A 31 36.42 -11.21 -34.30
CA THR A 31 35.32 -12.15 -34.06
C THR A 31 35.87 -13.51 -33.63
N GLU A 32 35.28 -14.12 -32.59
CA GLU A 32 35.02 -15.57 -32.33
C GLU A 32 34.64 -15.74 -30.82
N TYR A 33 33.70 -16.55 -30.30
CA TYR A 33 33.10 -17.86 -30.70
C TYR A 33 31.77 -18.17 -29.92
N LEU A 34 31.26 -19.41 -30.06
CA LEU A 34 29.90 -19.98 -29.89
C LEU A 34 29.60 -20.67 -28.52
N LYS A 35 28.36 -20.62 -27.96
CA LYS A 35 27.73 -21.78 -27.27
C LYS A 35 26.19 -21.74 -26.99
N LEU A 36 25.51 -22.71 -27.61
CA LEU A 36 24.17 -23.35 -27.53
C LEU A 36 23.04 -22.93 -26.55
N ARG A 37 21.79 -23.14 -27.05
CA ARG A 37 20.47 -22.77 -26.50
C ARG A 37 19.89 -23.79 -25.50
N LEU A 38 19.24 -23.31 -24.43
CA LEU A 38 18.30 -24.11 -23.63
C LEU A 38 16.85 -23.78 -24.05
N LEU A 39 16.13 -24.78 -24.57
CA LEU A 39 14.68 -24.75 -24.69
C LEU A 39 14.08 -25.38 -23.43
N HIS A 40 13.15 -24.68 -22.78
CA HIS A 40 12.21 -25.31 -21.86
C HIS A 40 10.83 -25.27 -22.52
N LYS A 41 10.27 -26.45 -22.80
CA LYS A 41 8.89 -26.59 -23.30
C LYS A 41 8.08 -27.31 -22.23
N SER A 42 7.27 -26.56 -21.47
CA SER A 42 6.04 -27.04 -20.81
C SER A 42 5.37 -25.95 -19.95
N PRO A 43 4.03 -25.92 -19.84
CA PRO A 43 3.00 -26.01 -20.87
C PRO A 43 2.63 -24.60 -21.39
N PHE A 44 1.77 -24.52 -22.42
CA PHE A 44 1.14 -23.26 -22.76
C PHE A 44 0.41 -22.72 -21.52
N SER A 45 0.75 -21.49 -21.12
CA SER A 45 -0.14 -20.71 -20.26
C SER A 45 -1.50 -20.70 -20.94
N SER A 46 -2.57 -20.98 -20.18
CA SER A 46 -3.91 -20.76 -20.71
C SER A 46 -4.00 -19.31 -21.24
N PRO A 47 -4.84 -19.02 -22.24
CA PRO A 47 -5.03 -17.65 -22.70
C PRO A 47 -5.29 -16.67 -21.54
N SER A 48 -5.94 -17.12 -20.47
CA SER A 48 -6.14 -16.37 -19.23
C SER A 48 -4.86 -16.09 -18.43
N GLN A 49 -3.93 -17.04 -18.35
CA GLN A 49 -2.64 -16.85 -17.68
C GLN A 49 -1.69 -15.96 -18.49
N ALA A 50 -1.69 -16.12 -19.82
CA ALA A 50 -0.94 -15.25 -20.73
C ALA A 50 -1.48 -13.81 -20.68
N LEU A 51 -2.80 -13.65 -20.72
CA LEU A 51 -3.47 -12.35 -20.58
C LEU A 51 -3.22 -11.74 -19.21
N SER A 52 -3.24 -12.52 -18.12
CA SER A 52 -2.90 -12.05 -16.78
C SER A 52 -1.44 -11.57 -16.72
N SER A 53 -0.51 -12.34 -17.27
CA SER A 53 0.91 -11.96 -17.31
C SER A 53 1.14 -10.70 -18.15
N ASP A 54 0.46 -10.57 -19.29
CA ASP A 54 0.58 -9.40 -20.16
C ASP A 54 -0.12 -8.18 -19.55
N THR A 55 -1.24 -8.36 -18.85
CA THR A 55 -1.87 -7.32 -18.02
C THR A 55 -0.94 -6.85 -16.90
N HIS A 56 -0.22 -7.78 -16.24
CA HIS A 56 0.80 -7.43 -15.26
C HIS A 56 2.01 -6.71 -15.88
N ARG A 57 2.42 -7.12 -17.09
CA ARG A 57 3.52 -6.49 -17.83
C ARG A 57 3.17 -5.08 -18.28
N LEU A 58 1.98 -4.89 -18.86
CA LEU A 58 1.46 -3.58 -19.23
C LEU A 58 1.26 -2.70 -17.99
N SER A 59 0.70 -3.24 -16.91
CA SER A 59 0.65 -2.57 -15.61
C SER A 59 2.03 -2.13 -15.14
N ALA A 60 3.04 -2.99 -15.23
CA ALA A 60 4.41 -2.67 -14.83
C ALA A 60 5.04 -1.59 -15.73
N LEU A 61 4.80 -1.62 -17.04
CA LEU A 61 5.26 -0.60 -17.99
C LEU A 61 4.57 0.75 -17.76
N PHE A 62 3.24 0.76 -17.57
CA PHE A 62 2.50 1.97 -17.20
C PHE A 62 2.93 2.50 -15.82
N SER A 63 3.27 1.62 -14.89
CA SER A 63 3.84 2.00 -13.59
C SER A 63 5.30 2.43 -13.64
N ALA A 64 6.07 2.07 -14.67
CA ALA A 64 7.43 2.57 -14.88
C ALA A 64 7.41 3.98 -15.49
N LEU A 65 6.42 4.28 -16.35
CA LEU A 65 6.24 5.59 -16.99
C LEU A 65 5.65 6.65 -16.03
N ARG A 66 4.96 6.23 -14.95
CA ARG A 66 4.50 7.10 -13.87
C ARG A 66 5.40 6.88 -12.66
N ALA A 67 6.23 7.85 -12.29
CA ALA A 67 6.96 7.79 -11.02
C ALA A 67 5.95 7.70 -9.84
N HIS A 68 5.59 6.48 -9.44
CA HIS A 68 4.63 6.26 -8.37
C HIS A 68 5.29 6.59 -7.04
N GLN A 69 4.81 7.66 -6.41
CA GLN A 69 5.13 8.00 -5.03
C GLN A 69 4.68 6.85 -4.12
N THR A 70 5.43 6.56 -3.06
CA THR A 70 5.00 5.61 -2.02
C THR A 70 4.54 6.39 -0.82
N LEU A 71 3.42 6.01 -0.21
CA LEU A 71 2.94 6.66 1.01
C LEU A 71 3.49 5.92 2.22
N LYS A 72 4.00 6.66 3.20
CA LYS A 72 4.55 6.11 4.44
C LYS A 72 3.74 6.58 5.63
N PHE A 73 3.22 5.64 6.41
CA PHE A 73 2.54 5.92 7.67
C PHE A 73 3.37 5.32 8.81
N PRO A 74 3.86 6.15 9.75
CA PRO A 74 4.33 5.63 11.03
C PRO A 74 3.20 4.87 11.71
N VAL A 75 3.49 3.67 12.20
CA VAL A 75 2.56 2.80 12.90
C VAL A 75 2.96 2.75 14.37
N ILE A 76 1.98 2.93 15.25
CA ILE A 76 2.15 2.92 16.71
C ILE A 76 1.52 1.63 17.25
N SER A 77 2.25 0.88 18.06
CA SER A 77 1.69 -0.26 18.79
C SER A 77 0.92 0.21 20.01
N GLY A 78 -0.28 -0.33 20.23
CA GLY A 78 -1.09 -0.11 21.43
C GLY A 78 -0.68 -0.91 22.67
N ALA A 79 0.32 -1.78 22.53
CA ALA A 79 0.59 -2.81 23.54
C ALA A 79 0.99 -2.22 24.90
N SER A 80 1.72 -1.10 24.92
CA SER A 80 2.09 -0.39 26.16
C SER A 80 0.89 0.19 26.92
N THR A 81 -0.23 0.40 26.23
CA THR A 81 -1.51 0.88 26.78
C THR A 81 -2.54 -0.24 26.95
N GLY A 82 -2.12 -1.50 26.84
CA GLY A 82 -3.01 -2.66 26.99
C GLY A 82 -3.88 -2.97 25.76
N SER A 83 -3.63 -2.31 24.62
CA SER A 83 -4.31 -2.59 23.36
C SER A 83 -3.48 -3.52 22.48
N GLY A 84 -4.10 -4.56 21.93
CA GLY A 84 -3.47 -5.43 20.92
C GLY A 84 -3.46 -4.83 19.50
N GLN A 85 -3.88 -3.58 19.33
CA GLN A 85 -4.07 -2.95 18.03
C GLN A 85 -2.85 -2.13 17.59
N TYR A 86 -2.78 -1.88 16.28
CA TYR A 86 -1.82 -0.96 15.68
C TYR A 86 -2.56 0.26 15.15
N PHE A 87 -1.97 1.43 15.32
CA PHE A 87 -2.59 2.71 14.99
C PHE A 87 -1.76 3.51 14.00
N VAL A 88 -2.46 4.30 13.19
CA VAL A 88 -1.88 5.28 12.26
C VAL A 88 -2.58 6.61 12.39
N ASN A 89 -1.85 7.70 12.21
CA ASN A 89 -2.46 9.02 12.10
C ASN A 89 -2.81 9.31 10.64
N LEU A 90 -4.10 9.47 10.33
CA LEU A 90 -4.60 9.86 9.02
C LEU A 90 -5.13 11.29 9.07
N ARG A 91 -4.75 12.11 8.09
CA ARG A 91 -5.25 13.48 7.98
C ARG A 91 -6.42 13.54 7.02
N ILE A 92 -7.58 13.96 7.51
CA ILE A 92 -8.84 14.05 6.77
C ILE A 92 -9.38 15.49 6.90
N GLY A 93 -9.86 16.07 5.80
CA GLY A 93 -10.51 17.39 5.78
C GLY A 93 -9.69 18.51 5.14
N THR A 94 -10.36 19.66 4.96
CA THR A 94 -9.73 20.92 4.54
C THR A 94 -10.20 22.06 5.45
N PRO A 95 -9.38 22.56 6.39
CA PRO A 95 -8.00 22.14 6.66
C PRO A 95 -7.89 20.71 7.23
N PRO A 96 -6.73 20.03 7.10
CA PRO A 96 -6.58 18.65 7.53
C PRO A 96 -6.69 18.49 9.05
N GLN A 97 -7.49 17.52 9.50
CA GLN A 97 -7.65 17.12 10.91
C GLN A 97 -6.94 15.77 11.15
N ASN A 98 -6.11 15.70 12.20
CA ASN A 98 -5.38 14.48 12.58
C ASN A 98 -6.32 13.49 13.28
N LEU A 99 -6.41 12.27 12.78
CA LEU A 99 -7.25 11.22 13.33
C LEU A 99 -6.44 9.93 13.52
N LEU A 100 -6.38 9.44 14.76
CA LEU A 100 -5.75 8.16 15.09
C LEU A 100 -6.70 7.02 14.74
N LEU A 101 -6.32 6.15 13.83
CA LEU A 101 -7.15 5.04 13.34
C LEU A 101 -6.50 3.71 13.61
N VAL A 102 -7.32 2.72 13.99
CA VAL A 102 -6.89 1.31 14.03
C VAL A 102 -6.64 0.82 12.61
N VAL A 103 -5.50 0.16 12.39
CA VAL A 103 -5.16 -0.48 11.11
C VAL A 103 -5.82 -1.86 11.06
N ASP A 104 -6.75 -2.08 10.13
CA ASP A 104 -7.56 -3.30 10.12
C ASP A 104 -7.58 -3.98 8.75
N THR A 105 -6.87 -5.10 8.62
CA THR A 105 -6.86 -5.95 7.41
C THR A 105 -8.10 -6.86 7.31
N GLY A 106 -8.93 -6.89 8.36
CA GLY A 106 -10.14 -7.68 8.48
C GLY A 106 -11.43 -6.96 8.07
N SER A 107 -11.36 -5.70 7.62
CA SER A 107 -12.53 -4.96 7.13
C SER A 107 -12.20 -4.02 5.98
N ASP A 108 -13.21 -3.68 5.19
CA ASP A 108 -13.05 -2.80 4.03
C ASP A 108 -13.26 -1.32 4.38
N LEU A 109 -14.22 -0.98 5.25
CA LEU A 109 -14.63 0.41 5.43
C LEU A 109 -13.59 1.24 6.21
N VAL A 110 -13.10 2.33 5.62
CA VAL A 110 -12.52 3.44 6.38
C VAL A 110 -13.64 4.23 7.03
N TRP A 111 -13.66 4.35 8.35
CA TRP A 111 -14.63 5.19 9.06
C TRP A 111 -14.02 5.88 10.26
N VAL A 112 -14.62 7.01 10.64
CA VAL A 112 -14.19 7.82 11.78
C VAL A 112 -15.38 8.27 12.62
N THR A 113 -15.17 8.47 13.91
CA THR A 113 -16.09 9.18 14.80
C THR A 113 -16.21 10.62 14.33
N CYS A 114 -17.44 11.05 14.08
CA CYS A 114 -17.75 12.37 13.58
C CYS A 114 -18.52 13.18 14.61
N SER A 115 -18.30 14.49 14.58
CA SER A 115 -19.13 15.47 15.24
C SER A 115 -19.61 16.53 14.25
N ALA A 116 -20.88 16.90 14.37
CA ALA A 116 -21.51 17.96 13.60
C ALA A 116 -21.65 19.26 14.41
N CYS A 117 -20.88 19.39 15.50
CA CYS A 117 -20.88 20.58 16.34
C CYS A 117 -20.46 21.82 15.53
N LYS A 118 -21.03 22.97 15.91
CA LYS A 118 -20.70 24.29 15.35
C LYS A 118 -19.74 25.06 16.25
N ASN A 119 -19.89 24.91 17.58
CA ASN A 119 -19.03 25.52 18.58
C ASN A 119 -18.47 24.40 19.47
N CYS A 120 -17.31 23.87 19.05
CA CYS A 120 -16.71 22.67 19.63
C CYS A 120 -15.55 23.01 20.59
N THR A 121 -15.54 24.21 21.18
CA THR A 121 -14.48 24.64 22.12
C THR A 121 -14.33 23.74 23.34
N SER A 122 -15.41 23.02 23.69
CA SER A 122 -15.44 22.03 24.77
C SER A 122 -15.05 20.61 24.34
N HIS A 123 -14.85 20.34 23.05
CA HIS A 123 -14.37 19.03 22.59
C HIS A 123 -12.84 19.02 22.66
N PRO A 124 -12.23 18.00 23.30
CA PRO A 124 -10.78 17.83 23.22
C PRO A 124 -10.35 17.79 21.75
N PRO A 125 -9.32 18.55 21.34
CA PRO A 125 -8.80 18.49 19.98
C PRO A 125 -8.52 17.05 19.56
N GLY A 126 -9.01 16.66 18.38
CA GLY A 126 -8.81 15.32 17.82
C GLY A 126 -9.85 14.27 18.23
N SER A 127 -10.68 14.50 19.26
CA SER A 127 -11.66 13.50 19.75
C SER A 127 -12.65 12.98 18.71
N ALA A 128 -12.95 13.76 17.68
CA ALA A 128 -13.77 13.38 16.54
C ALA A 128 -13.42 14.23 15.31
N PHE A 129 -13.76 13.74 14.13
CA PHE A 129 -13.73 14.52 12.90
C PHE A 129 -14.86 15.56 12.89
N LEU A 130 -14.50 16.84 12.77
CA LEU A 130 -15.42 17.97 12.74
C LEU A 130 -15.87 18.22 11.31
N ALA A 131 -16.96 17.58 10.89
CA ALA A 131 -17.43 17.60 9.51
C ALA A 131 -17.79 19.02 9.01
N ARG A 132 -18.32 19.88 9.89
CA ARG A 132 -18.68 21.27 9.54
C ARG A 132 -17.46 22.19 9.37
N HIS A 133 -16.30 21.78 9.86
CA HIS A 133 -15.06 22.57 9.79
C HIS A 133 -14.21 22.20 8.57
N SER A 134 -14.66 21.25 7.75
CA SER A 134 -14.00 20.89 6.49
C SER A 134 -14.76 21.46 5.29
N ALA A 135 -14.07 22.26 4.49
CA ALA A 135 -14.61 22.84 3.25
C ALA A 135 -14.82 21.80 2.14
N THR A 136 -14.20 20.61 2.26
CA THR A 136 -14.28 19.54 1.25
C THR A 136 -15.15 18.36 1.67
N PHE A 137 -15.79 18.43 2.84
CA PHE A 137 -16.72 17.42 3.31
C PHE A 137 -17.98 17.40 2.44
N SER A 138 -18.38 16.23 1.98
CA SER A 138 -19.66 16.09 1.28
C SER A 138 -20.27 14.71 1.47
N LEU A 139 -21.59 14.67 1.62
CA LEU A 139 -22.33 13.42 1.79
C LEU A 139 -22.53 12.75 0.43
N HIS A 140 -22.45 11.43 0.39
CA HIS A 140 -22.97 10.68 -0.74
C HIS A 140 -24.49 10.75 -0.74
N HIS A 141 -25.09 10.91 -1.92
CA HIS A 141 -26.54 10.81 -2.06
C HIS A 141 -27.00 9.35 -1.89
N CYS A 142 -28.22 9.13 -1.38
CA CYS A 142 -28.77 7.80 -1.11
C CYS A 142 -28.82 6.89 -2.35
N TYR A 143 -29.04 7.47 -3.54
CA TYR A 143 -29.06 6.73 -4.81
C TYR A 143 -27.72 6.71 -5.55
N ALA A 144 -26.66 7.29 -4.98
CA ALA A 144 -25.33 7.22 -5.61
C ALA A 144 -24.85 5.76 -5.65
N SER A 145 -24.15 5.37 -6.72
CA SER A 145 -23.56 4.03 -6.84
C SER A 145 -22.66 3.68 -5.65
N ALA A 146 -21.92 4.68 -5.15
CA ALA A 146 -21.08 4.55 -3.95
C ALA A 146 -21.89 4.16 -2.69
N CYS A 147 -23.15 4.60 -2.57
CA CYS A 147 -23.99 4.24 -1.42
C CYS A 147 -24.31 2.74 -1.38
N ARG A 148 -24.36 2.08 -2.54
CA ARG A 148 -24.58 0.63 -2.65
C ARG A 148 -23.40 -0.21 -2.14
N LEU A 149 -22.24 0.41 -1.92
CA LEU A 149 -21.04 -0.28 -1.44
C LEU A 149 -21.05 -0.51 0.07
N VAL A 150 -21.85 0.25 0.82
CA VAL A 150 -21.98 0.11 2.27
C VAL A 150 -23.28 -0.59 2.66
N PRO A 151 -23.30 -1.37 3.76
CA PRO A 151 -24.55 -1.91 4.27
C PRO A 151 -25.44 -0.79 4.80
N HIS A 152 -26.75 -0.91 4.53
CA HIS A 152 -27.74 0.07 4.93
C HIS A 152 -28.47 -0.38 6.19
N PRO A 153 -28.91 0.55 7.05
CA PRO A 153 -29.84 0.23 8.13
C PRO A 153 -31.13 -0.42 7.58
N LYS A 154 -31.71 -1.39 8.32
CA LYS A 154 -32.93 -2.13 7.92
C LYS A 154 -34.12 -1.24 7.52
N HIS A 155 -34.21 -0.04 8.08
CA HIS A 155 -35.24 0.96 7.76
C HIS A 155 -34.58 2.25 7.28
N ASN A 156 -33.96 2.20 6.10
CA ASN A 156 -33.36 3.37 5.46
C ASN A 156 -34.18 3.81 4.23
N PRO A 157 -35.33 4.48 4.42
CA PRO A 157 -36.07 5.02 3.28
C PRO A 157 -35.21 6.11 2.62
N CYS A 158 -34.67 5.82 1.45
CA CYS A 158 -34.23 6.88 0.55
C CYS A 158 -35.49 7.63 0.10
N ASN A 159 -35.55 8.94 0.32
CA ASN A 159 -36.71 9.72 -0.10
C ASN A 159 -36.42 10.37 -1.46
N HIS A 160 -37.13 9.92 -2.51
CA HIS A 160 -37.00 10.47 -3.87
C HIS A 160 -37.35 11.95 -3.98
N THR A 161 -38.15 12.51 -3.05
CA THR A 161 -38.56 13.93 -3.09
C THR A 161 -37.58 14.86 -2.38
N ARG A 162 -36.64 14.33 -1.59
CA ARG A 162 -35.61 15.14 -0.94
C ARG A 162 -34.36 15.16 -1.81
N LEU A 163 -34.10 16.28 -2.49
CA LEU A 163 -32.84 16.57 -3.21
C LEU A 163 -31.57 16.34 -2.36
N HIS A 164 -31.72 16.23 -1.05
CA HIS A 164 -30.64 16.00 -0.09
C HIS A 164 -30.94 14.78 0.80
N SER A 165 -31.24 13.62 0.22
CA SER A 165 -31.31 12.36 0.97
C SER A 165 -29.89 11.79 1.13
N PRO A 166 -29.23 11.91 2.30
CA PRO A 166 -27.87 11.41 2.48
C PRO A 166 -27.85 9.88 2.58
N CYS A 167 -26.76 9.27 2.12
CA CYS A 167 -26.49 7.85 2.26
C CYS A 167 -26.24 7.53 3.75
N ARG A 168 -27.08 6.68 4.34
CA ARG A 168 -26.90 6.18 5.70
C ARG A 168 -26.28 4.80 5.65
N TYR A 169 -25.36 4.52 6.56
CA TYR A 169 -24.71 3.23 6.66
C TYR A 169 -24.79 2.66 8.09
N GLU A 170 -24.72 1.34 8.16
CA GLU A 170 -24.61 0.56 9.38
C GLU A 170 -23.60 -0.56 9.15
N TYR A 171 -22.45 -0.49 9.81
CA TYR A 171 -21.36 -1.43 9.60
C TYR A 171 -21.05 -2.19 10.88
N SER A 172 -21.07 -3.52 10.81
CA SER A 172 -20.89 -4.43 11.94
C SER A 172 -19.57 -5.19 11.85
N TYR A 173 -18.96 -5.42 13.00
CA TYR A 173 -17.74 -6.19 13.19
C TYR A 173 -18.05 -7.57 13.80
N ALA A 174 -17.09 -8.50 13.67
CA ALA A 174 -17.25 -9.88 14.13
C ALA A 174 -17.36 -10.02 15.66
N ASP A 175 -16.86 -9.04 16.40
CA ASP A 175 -16.96 -8.95 17.86
C ASP A 175 -18.31 -8.35 18.32
N GLY A 176 -19.20 -8.01 17.38
CA GLY A 176 -20.48 -7.35 17.67
C GLY A 176 -20.38 -5.81 17.77
N SER A 177 -19.20 -5.22 17.58
CA SER A 177 -19.06 -3.77 17.48
C SER A 177 -19.72 -3.22 16.23
N LEU A 178 -20.20 -1.99 16.32
CA LEU A 178 -21.03 -1.36 15.31
C LEU A 178 -20.69 0.12 15.17
N THR A 179 -20.70 0.60 13.93
CA THR A 179 -20.70 2.04 13.61
C THR A 179 -21.87 2.38 12.69
N ARG A 180 -22.57 3.49 13.01
CA ARG A 180 -23.72 4.01 12.27
C ARG A 180 -23.53 5.50 12.02
N GLY A 181 -23.88 5.93 10.81
CA GLY A 181 -23.82 7.34 10.46
C GLY A 181 -24.11 7.61 8.99
N PHE A 182 -23.39 8.57 8.42
CA PHE A 182 -23.53 8.92 7.00
C PHE A 182 -22.30 8.50 6.22
N PHE A 183 -22.52 7.97 5.02
CA PHE A 183 -21.44 7.68 4.09
C PHE A 183 -21.12 8.94 3.28
N ALA A 184 -19.85 9.33 3.30
CA ALA A 184 -19.40 10.62 2.84
C ALA A 184 -18.12 10.49 2.02
N LYS A 185 -17.72 11.60 1.39
CA LYS A 185 -16.43 11.74 0.73
C LYS A 185 -15.69 12.96 1.27
N GLU A 186 -14.38 12.85 1.30
CA GLU A 186 -13.51 13.88 1.86
C GLU A 186 -12.13 13.90 1.16
N THR A 187 -11.37 14.95 1.38
CA THR A 187 -9.95 15.04 1.01
C THR A 187 -9.09 14.50 2.14
N THR A 188 -8.19 13.57 1.81
CA THR A 188 -7.12 13.15 2.72
C THR A 188 -5.77 13.73 2.29
N THR A 189 -4.95 14.12 3.26
CA THR A 189 -3.61 14.69 3.01
C THR A 189 -2.55 13.75 3.53
N LEU A 190 -1.70 13.26 2.63
CA LEU A 190 -0.77 12.17 2.91
C LEU A 190 0.66 12.60 2.62
N ASN A 191 1.60 12.11 3.44
CA ASN A 191 3.02 12.36 3.22
C ASN A 191 3.57 11.28 2.28
N THR A 192 4.14 11.73 1.17
CA THR A 192 4.79 10.85 0.20
C THR A 192 6.24 10.60 0.61
N SER A 193 6.84 9.55 0.07
CA SER A 193 8.24 9.21 0.29
C SER A 193 9.22 10.30 -0.16
N SER A 194 8.79 11.24 -1.01
CA SER A 194 9.59 12.39 -1.45
C SER A 194 9.43 13.63 -0.55
N GLY A 195 8.72 13.52 0.57
CA GLY A 195 8.45 14.65 1.48
C GLY A 195 7.37 15.61 0.99
N ILE A 196 6.76 15.34 -0.16
CA ILE A 196 5.69 16.17 -0.75
C ILE A 196 4.34 15.71 -0.19
N GLU A 197 3.49 16.65 0.22
CA GLU A 197 2.11 16.35 0.58
C GLU A 197 1.27 16.02 -0.66
N ALA A 198 0.67 14.84 -0.67
CA ALA A 198 -0.31 14.44 -1.65
C ALA A 198 -1.73 14.63 -1.08
N LYS A 199 -2.52 15.48 -1.73
CA LYS A 199 -3.96 15.60 -1.46
C LYS A 199 -4.74 14.65 -2.35
N LEU A 200 -5.46 13.71 -1.73
CA LEU A 200 -6.31 12.75 -2.41
C LEU A 200 -7.77 13.11 -2.13
N LYS A 201 -8.43 13.62 -3.17
CA LYS A 201 -9.83 14.04 -3.12
C LYS A 201 -10.76 12.84 -3.25
N ASN A 202 -11.96 12.99 -2.73
CA ASN A 202 -13.05 12.01 -2.84
C ASN A 202 -12.74 10.65 -2.20
N LEU A 203 -11.96 10.61 -1.11
CA LEU A 203 -11.87 9.40 -0.27
C LEU A 203 -13.26 9.15 0.32
N ALA A 204 -13.87 8.03 -0.04
CA ALA A 204 -15.14 7.59 0.50
C ALA A 204 -14.93 6.98 1.89
N PHE A 205 -15.69 7.42 2.88
CA PHE A 205 -15.52 6.98 4.27
C PHE A 205 -16.83 7.05 5.05
N GLY A 206 -16.91 6.27 6.12
CA GLY A 206 -18.01 6.31 7.08
C GLY A 206 -17.80 7.44 8.09
N CYS A 207 -18.74 8.37 8.17
CA CYS A 207 -18.79 9.40 9.19
C CYS A 207 -19.75 8.95 10.31
N GLY A 208 -19.21 8.30 11.34
CA GLY A 208 -19.95 7.62 12.40
C GLY A 208 -20.40 8.56 13.51
N PHE A 209 -21.70 8.56 13.82
CA PHE A 209 -22.28 9.35 14.92
C PHE A 209 -22.75 8.48 16.09
N ARG A 210 -22.93 7.18 15.85
CA ARG A 210 -23.29 6.21 16.88
C ARG A 210 -22.39 5.00 16.73
N ILE A 211 -21.53 4.80 17.72
CA ILE A 211 -20.55 3.73 17.78
C ILE A 211 -20.78 2.99 19.10
N SER A 212 -20.82 1.66 19.05
CA SER A 212 -21.11 0.85 20.23
C SER A 212 -20.56 -0.55 20.08
N GLY A 213 -20.21 -1.19 21.19
CA GLY A 213 -19.77 -2.58 21.25
C GLY A 213 -18.39 -2.74 21.87
N PRO A 214 -17.98 -3.99 22.13
CA PRO A 214 -16.92 -4.30 23.06
C PRO A 214 -15.55 -3.75 22.66
N SER A 215 -15.16 -3.86 21.38
CA SER A 215 -13.83 -3.37 20.96
C SER A 215 -13.74 -1.86 20.87
N VAL A 216 -14.85 -1.16 20.63
CA VAL A 216 -14.88 0.31 20.42
C VAL A 216 -15.10 1.10 21.71
N SER A 217 -15.69 0.49 22.74
CA SER A 217 -15.81 1.06 24.09
C SER A 217 -14.74 0.55 25.06
N GLY A 218 -14.02 -0.51 24.68
CA GLY A 218 -13.00 -1.16 25.50
C GLY A 218 -11.58 -0.62 25.30
N PRO A 219 -10.62 -1.15 26.08
CA PRO A 219 -9.21 -0.74 25.98
C PRO A 219 -8.60 -1.04 24.61
N SER A 220 -9.17 -1.97 23.85
CA SER A 220 -8.70 -2.31 22.50
C SER A 220 -8.73 -1.12 21.54
N PHE A 221 -9.75 -0.25 21.60
CA PHE A 221 -9.79 0.96 20.76
C PHE A 221 -8.81 2.03 21.23
N ASN A 222 -8.47 2.04 22.52
CA ASN A 222 -7.50 2.95 23.14
C ASN A 222 -7.66 4.43 22.73
N GLY A 223 -8.90 4.92 22.71
CA GLY A 223 -9.19 6.30 22.31
C GLY A 223 -8.96 6.61 20.82
N ALA A 224 -8.84 5.60 19.95
CA ALA A 224 -8.86 5.82 18.51
C ALA A 224 -10.13 6.52 18.06
N HIS A 225 -10.01 7.22 16.93
CA HIS A 225 -11.09 8.00 16.33
C HIS A 225 -11.76 7.24 15.19
N GLY A 226 -11.44 5.97 14.96
CA GLY A 226 -11.98 5.20 13.85
C GLY A 226 -11.13 4.00 13.44
N VAL A 227 -11.47 3.44 12.29
CA VAL A 227 -10.80 2.27 11.69
C VAL A 227 -10.41 2.60 10.25
N MET A 228 -9.18 2.25 9.90
CA MET A 228 -8.66 2.24 8.54
C MET A 228 -8.76 0.82 7.98
N GLY A 229 -9.84 0.55 7.24
CA GLY A 229 -10.01 -0.70 6.52
C GLY A 229 -8.96 -0.91 5.44
N LEU A 230 -8.23 -2.01 5.52
CA LEU A 230 -7.21 -2.48 4.59
C LEU A 230 -7.62 -3.80 3.90
N GLY A 231 -8.88 -4.21 4.02
CA GLY A 231 -9.44 -5.36 3.32
C GLY A 231 -9.34 -5.25 1.79
N ARG A 232 -9.83 -6.27 1.10
CA ARG A 232 -9.71 -6.38 -0.37
C ARG A 232 -10.89 -5.78 -1.12
N GLY A 233 -11.89 -5.27 -0.42
CA GLY A 233 -13.05 -4.63 -1.02
C GLY A 233 -12.78 -3.23 -1.56
N SER A 234 -13.76 -2.71 -2.30
CA SER A 234 -13.69 -1.41 -2.97
C SER A 234 -13.61 -0.21 -2.01
N LEU A 235 -14.04 -0.38 -0.76
CA LEU A 235 -14.04 0.65 0.27
C LEU A 235 -12.73 0.74 1.06
N SER A 236 -11.81 -0.19 0.88
CA SER A 236 -10.54 -0.18 1.62
C SER A 236 -9.60 0.90 1.11
N LEU A 237 -8.78 1.42 2.02
CA LEU A 237 -7.84 2.48 1.69
C LEU A 237 -6.91 2.08 0.53
N PRO A 238 -6.28 0.88 0.50
CA PRO A 238 -5.41 0.49 -0.61
C PRO A 238 -6.13 0.48 -1.97
N THR A 239 -7.40 0.06 -1.99
CA THR A 239 -8.21 0.01 -3.22
C THR A 239 -8.64 1.40 -3.68
N GLN A 240 -9.11 2.26 -2.76
CA GLN A 240 -9.49 3.63 -3.08
C GLN A 240 -8.29 4.46 -3.58
N LEU A 241 -7.09 4.19 -3.05
CA LEU A 241 -5.84 4.81 -3.49
C LEU A 241 -5.22 4.08 -4.71
N GLY A 242 -5.86 3.01 -5.15
CA GLY A 242 -5.40 2.07 -6.16
C GLY A 242 -4.92 2.68 -7.46
N HIS A 243 -5.70 3.61 -8.02
CA HIS A 243 -5.36 4.25 -9.29
C HIS A 243 -4.01 4.97 -9.25
N ARG A 244 -3.61 5.49 -8.08
CA ARG A 244 -2.35 6.21 -7.90
C ARG A 244 -1.24 5.36 -7.30
N PHE A 245 -1.58 4.31 -6.54
CA PHE A 245 -0.60 3.57 -5.73
C PHE A 245 -0.58 2.06 -6.02
N GLY A 246 -1.41 1.54 -6.92
CA GLY A 246 -1.32 0.17 -7.43
C GLY A 246 -1.95 -0.92 -6.57
N ASN A 247 -3.01 -0.60 -5.81
CA ASN A 247 -3.85 -1.56 -5.05
C ASN A 247 -3.06 -2.50 -4.12
N LYS A 248 -1.99 -2.00 -3.51
CA LYS A 248 -1.11 -2.81 -2.66
C LYS A 248 -0.63 -2.03 -1.46
N PHE A 249 -0.30 -2.75 -0.42
CA PHE A 249 0.34 -2.21 0.76
C PHE A 249 1.29 -3.25 1.37
N SER A 250 2.16 -2.79 2.26
CA SER A 250 3.02 -3.65 3.07
C SER A 250 3.22 -3.02 4.43
N TYR A 251 3.39 -3.82 5.47
CA TYR A 251 3.73 -3.33 6.80
C TYR A 251 4.93 -4.08 7.36
N CYS A 252 5.73 -3.38 8.18
CA CYS A 252 6.77 -3.96 9.01
C CYS A 252 6.44 -3.57 10.46
N LEU A 253 5.92 -4.54 11.22
CA LEU A 253 5.56 -4.36 12.62
C LEU A 253 6.75 -4.82 13.46
N MET A 254 7.46 -3.86 14.03
CA MET A 254 8.65 -4.09 14.82
C MET A 254 8.28 -4.50 16.24
N ASP A 255 9.17 -5.24 16.91
CA ASP A 255 8.98 -5.64 18.29
C ASP A 255 8.91 -4.40 19.20
N TYR A 256 7.75 -4.21 19.83
CA TYR A 256 7.47 -3.07 20.71
C TYR A 256 8.15 -3.19 22.08
N THR A 257 8.73 -4.34 22.42
CA THR A 257 9.43 -4.57 23.69
C THR A 257 10.86 -4.03 23.70
N ILE A 258 11.41 -3.70 22.53
CA ILE A 258 12.75 -3.11 22.36
C ILE A 258 12.74 -1.65 22.82
N SER A 259 13.77 -1.22 23.56
CA SER A 259 13.93 0.16 24.03
C SER A 259 15.16 0.86 23.40
N PRO A 260 15.00 2.05 22.79
CA PRO A 260 13.74 2.75 22.55
C PRO A 260 12.85 2.02 21.51
N PRO A 261 11.51 2.13 21.60
CA PRO A 261 10.61 1.44 20.67
C PRO A 261 10.93 1.76 19.21
N PRO A 262 11.22 0.74 18.37
CA PRO A 262 11.48 0.95 16.96
C PRO A 262 10.24 1.45 16.22
N THR A 263 10.44 2.27 15.20
CA THR A 263 9.31 2.76 14.38
C THR A 263 8.85 1.68 13.41
N SER A 264 7.57 1.30 13.53
CA SER A 264 6.89 0.46 12.55
C SER A 264 6.34 1.31 11.41
N TYR A 265 6.18 0.71 10.22
CA TYR A 265 5.68 1.43 9.05
C TYR A 265 4.62 0.63 8.30
N LEU A 266 3.60 1.35 7.83
CA LEU A 266 2.66 0.92 6.81
C LEU A 266 2.96 1.71 5.54
N LEU A 267 3.11 0.99 4.42
CA LEU A 267 3.39 1.53 3.11
C LEU A 267 2.21 1.27 2.19
N ILE A 268 1.68 2.30 1.54
CA ILE A 268 0.70 2.13 0.44
C ILE A 268 1.43 2.35 -0.89
N GLY A 269 1.28 1.38 -1.79
CA GLY A 269 1.97 1.29 -3.05
C GLY A 269 3.38 0.72 -2.94
N GLY A 270 4.30 1.22 -3.77
CA GLY A 270 5.68 0.78 -3.79
C GLY A 270 6.23 0.55 -5.20
N LYS A 271 7.51 0.85 -5.39
CA LYS A 271 8.28 0.52 -6.60
C LYS A 271 8.44 -1.00 -6.73
N GLN A 272 8.29 -1.53 -7.94
CA GLN A 272 8.85 -2.86 -8.27
C GLN A 272 10.37 -2.78 -8.51
N ASN A 273 10.91 -1.57 -8.73
CA ASN A 273 12.32 -1.32 -9.02
C ASN A 273 12.95 -0.37 -8.01
N THR A 274 13.27 -0.89 -6.83
CA THR A 274 14.54 -0.52 -6.20
C THR A 274 15.41 -1.74 -6.34
N THR A 275 16.55 -1.59 -7.00
CA THR A 275 17.74 -2.36 -6.70
C THR A 275 17.85 -2.50 -5.18
N LEU A 276 17.27 -3.58 -4.64
CA LEU A 276 17.56 -4.07 -3.30
C LEU A 276 19.01 -4.56 -3.39
N THR A 277 19.91 -3.60 -3.37
CA THR A 277 21.32 -3.80 -3.10
C THR A 277 21.36 -4.51 -1.75
N THR A 278 21.60 -5.83 -1.82
CA THR A 278 21.78 -6.81 -0.74
C THR A 278 20.51 -7.51 -0.17
N LYS A 279 20.26 -8.71 -0.70
CA LYS A 279 19.84 -9.95 0.00
C LYS A 279 18.60 -9.95 0.92
N SER A 280 17.41 -9.59 0.41
CA SER A 280 16.17 -10.18 0.96
C SER A 280 15.31 -10.74 -0.16
N ARG A 281 15.26 -12.07 -0.28
CA ARG A 281 14.35 -12.76 -1.20
C ARG A 281 12.97 -12.79 -0.56
N LEU A 282 12.11 -11.84 -0.93
CA LEU A 282 10.69 -11.93 -0.62
C LEU A 282 10.16 -13.29 -1.12
N THR A 283 9.47 -14.01 -0.24
CA THR A 283 8.81 -15.27 -0.57
C THR A 283 7.33 -14.99 -0.78
N TYR A 284 6.75 -15.62 -1.79
CA TYR A 284 5.37 -15.36 -2.22
C TYR A 284 4.51 -16.61 -2.11
N THR A 285 3.23 -16.39 -1.83
CA THR A 285 2.19 -17.42 -1.89
C THR A 285 0.96 -16.82 -2.56
N PRO A 286 0.20 -17.57 -3.38
CA PRO A 286 -1.04 -17.07 -3.96
C PRO A 286 -2.07 -16.69 -2.88
N LEU A 287 -2.58 -15.48 -2.96
CA LEU A 287 -3.76 -15.07 -2.20
C LEU A 287 -4.98 -15.84 -2.71
N GLN A 288 -5.67 -16.52 -1.81
CA GLN A 288 -6.90 -17.25 -2.13
C GLN A 288 -8.11 -16.30 -2.08
N ILE A 289 -9.16 -16.66 -2.81
CA ILE A 289 -10.41 -15.89 -2.87
C ILE A 289 -11.51 -16.74 -2.27
N ASN A 290 -12.14 -16.22 -1.22
CA ASN A 290 -13.40 -16.76 -0.72
C ASN A 290 -14.54 -15.87 -1.21
N THR A 291 -15.38 -16.39 -2.11
CA THR A 291 -16.50 -15.63 -2.68
C THR A 291 -17.58 -15.26 -1.65
N LEU A 292 -17.68 -16.00 -0.54
CA LEU A 292 -18.60 -15.70 0.56
C LEU A 292 -18.05 -14.60 1.49
N ALA A 293 -16.75 -14.36 1.46
CA ALA A 293 -16.09 -13.39 2.33
C ALA A 293 -14.89 -12.74 1.62
N PRO A 294 -15.12 -12.00 0.53
CA PRO A 294 -14.06 -11.53 -0.37
C PRO A 294 -13.15 -10.46 0.25
N THR A 295 -13.58 -9.83 1.35
CA THR A 295 -12.83 -8.81 2.09
C THR A 295 -11.50 -9.32 2.65
N PHE A 296 -11.43 -10.57 3.12
CA PHE A 296 -10.28 -11.07 3.86
C PHE A 296 -9.13 -11.53 2.95
N TYR A 297 -7.91 -11.50 3.50
CA TYR A 297 -6.74 -12.12 2.92
C TYR A 297 -6.68 -13.59 3.33
N TYR A 298 -6.71 -14.50 2.36
CA TYR A 298 -6.60 -15.94 2.60
C TYR A 298 -5.30 -16.47 1.98
N VAL A 299 -4.64 -17.40 2.66
CA VAL A 299 -3.50 -18.16 2.10
C VAL A 299 -3.75 -19.66 2.24
N GLY A 300 -3.27 -20.42 1.26
CA GLY A 300 -3.40 -21.87 1.27
C GLY A 300 -2.30 -22.53 2.11
N ILE A 301 -2.58 -22.82 3.38
CA ILE A 301 -1.64 -23.56 4.24
C ILE A 301 -1.77 -25.06 3.94
N LYS A 302 -0.69 -25.71 3.49
CA LYS A 302 -0.71 -27.16 3.20
C LYS A 302 -0.49 -28.01 4.43
N THR A 303 0.50 -27.65 5.25
CA THR A 303 0.92 -28.41 6.42
C THR A 303 1.43 -27.46 7.50
N VAL A 304 1.24 -27.83 8.76
CA VAL A 304 1.85 -27.15 9.91
C VAL A 304 2.71 -28.18 10.63
N SER A 305 3.92 -27.80 11.00
CA SER A 305 4.86 -28.67 11.72
C SER A 305 5.43 -27.94 12.93
N VAL A 306 5.67 -28.68 14.01
CA VAL A 306 6.33 -28.19 15.23
C VAL A 306 7.52 -29.09 15.51
N ASN A 307 8.71 -28.51 15.66
CA ASN A 307 9.97 -29.26 15.84
C ASN A 307 10.17 -30.37 14.78
N GLY A 308 9.84 -30.06 13.52
CA GLY A 308 9.93 -31.00 12.39
C GLY A 308 8.78 -32.02 12.31
N VAL A 309 7.95 -32.15 13.34
CA VAL A 309 6.83 -33.09 13.37
C VAL A 309 5.58 -32.45 12.77
N LYS A 310 5.06 -33.05 11.70
CA LYS A 310 3.83 -32.59 11.03
C LYS A 310 2.62 -32.83 11.93
N LEU A 311 1.83 -31.79 12.17
CA LEU A 311 0.59 -31.89 12.93
C LEU A 311 -0.51 -32.59 12.10
N PRO A 312 -1.31 -33.49 12.71
CA PRO A 312 -2.37 -34.24 12.03
C PRO A 312 -3.63 -33.38 11.78
N ILE A 313 -3.48 -32.31 10.99
CA ILE A 313 -4.58 -31.39 10.64
C ILE A 313 -5.19 -31.80 9.31
N ARG A 314 -6.50 -32.09 9.29
CA ARG A 314 -7.22 -32.44 8.06
C ARG A 314 -7.18 -31.28 7.04
N PRO A 315 -6.86 -31.52 5.74
CA PRO A 315 -6.75 -30.48 4.72
C PRO A 315 -8.00 -29.59 4.56
N LEU A 316 -9.20 -30.17 4.74
CA LEU A 316 -10.48 -29.43 4.73
C LEU A 316 -10.57 -28.34 5.81
N ARG A 317 -9.82 -28.44 6.92
CA ARG A 317 -9.74 -27.43 7.98
C ARG A 317 -8.61 -26.40 7.77
N LEU A 318 -7.86 -26.51 6.67
CA LEU A 318 -6.71 -25.68 6.33
C LEU A 318 -6.92 -24.83 5.06
N GLY A 319 -7.78 -25.29 4.13
CA GLY A 319 -7.88 -24.73 2.78
C GLY A 319 -8.26 -23.25 2.66
N HIS A 320 -8.87 -22.65 3.68
CA HIS A 320 -9.27 -21.24 3.69
C HIS A 320 -9.05 -20.61 5.08
N ARG A 321 -7.80 -20.47 5.50
CA ARG A 321 -7.47 -19.74 6.74
C ARG A 321 -7.40 -18.24 6.45
N ARG A 322 -8.17 -17.45 7.21
CA ARG A 322 -8.02 -15.98 7.25
C ARG A 322 -6.62 -15.64 7.76
N VAL A 323 -5.96 -14.71 7.11
CA VAL A 323 -4.68 -14.13 7.51
C VAL A 323 -4.95 -12.66 7.80
N GLY A 324 -4.86 -12.27 9.07
CA GLY A 324 -5.31 -10.96 9.55
C GLY A 324 -6.15 -11.14 10.79
#